data_AF-A0A6N2U5I1-F1
#
_entry.id   AF-A0A6N2U5I1-F1
#
_cell.length_a   1.000
_cell.length_b   1.000
_cell.length_c   1.000
_cell.angle_alpha   90.00
_cell.angle_beta   90.00
_cell.angle_gamma   90.00
#
_symmetry.space_group_name_H-M   'P 1'
#
loop_
_entity.id
_entity.type
_entity.pdbx_description
1 polymer ?
#
loop_
_entity_poly.entity_id
_entity_poly.type
_entity_poly.pdbx_seq_one_letter_code
_entity_poly.pdbx_strand_id
1 'polypeptide(L)'
;MAAIERKINGTFAPVPGGYAQQINEQTTLFVPEFTVARYDTETGELFGHAPDYEALEAAKSPAVHADKPGEYSYCYEMEKAPTGCDFSASLSYYGKHYYLRPLRDDLPQLRGRGISYDEQRSTYTVTRRAYDKLKEQYRMSFETCLD
;
A
#
# COMPACT_ATOMS: atom_id res chain seq x y z
N MET A 1 -5.74 -19.22 4.55
CA MET A 1 -4.69 -18.42 5.22
C MET A 1 -4.59 -18.88 6.65
N ALA A 2 -3.39 -19.16 7.16
CA ALA A 2 -3.21 -19.49 8.57
C ALA A 2 -3.35 -18.21 9.39
N ALA A 3 -4.17 -18.24 10.43
CA ALA A 3 -4.23 -17.17 11.43
C ALA A 3 -3.22 -17.48 12.53
N ILE A 4 -2.50 -16.45 12.99
CA ILE A 4 -1.54 -16.53 14.09
C ILE A 4 -2.05 -15.70 15.27
N GLU A 5 -1.61 -16.05 16.48
CA GLU A 5 -1.80 -15.18 17.64
C GLU A 5 -0.87 -13.98 17.55
N ARG A 6 -1.42 -12.78 17.69
CA ARG A 6 -0.64 -11.55 17.72
C ARG A 6 -0.99 -10.73 18.94
N LYS A 7 0.03 -10.25 19.63
CA LYS A 7 -0.12 -9.36 20.79
C LYS A 7 -0.78 -8.05 20.35
N ILE A 8 -1.83 -7.66 21.06
CA ILE A 8 -2.45 -6.35 20.96
C ILE A 8 -1.67 -5.41 21.88
N ASN A 9 -1.18 -4.31 21.32
CA ASN A 9 -0.29 -3.41 22.05
C ASN A 9 -1.01 -2.74 23.22
N GLY A 10 -0.53 -3.03 24.43
CA GLY A 10 -1.02 -2.41 25.66
C GLY A 10 -1.21 -3.43 26.78
N THR A 11 -1.78 -2.93 27.87
CA THR A 11 -2.18 -3.73 29.03
C THR A 11 -3.68 -3.57 29.19
N PHE A 12 -4.38 -4.70 29.28
CA PHE A 12 -5.84 -4.75 29.30
C PHE A 12 -6.34 -5.26 30.65
N ALA A 13 -7.45 -4.67 31.09
CA ALA A 13 -8.22 -5.14 32.24
C ALA A 13 -9.48 -5.89 31.74
N PRO A 14 -9.87 -6.98 32.41
CA PRO A 14 -11.13 -7.65 32.11
C PRO A 14 -12.31 -6.76 32.49
N VAL A 15 -13.30 -6.70 31.61
CA VAL A 15 -14.55 -5.96 31.80
C VAL A 15 -15.71 -6.82 31.31
N PRO A 16 -16.97 -6.55 31.70
CA PRO A 16 -18.11 -7.30 31.16
C PRO A 16 -18.12 -7.30 29.63
N GLY A 17 -18.08 -8.50 29.04
CA GLY A 17 -18.11 -8.71 27.59
C GLY A 17 -16.74 -8.63 26.88
N GLY A 18 -15.64 -8.44 27.59
CA GLY A 18 -14.31 -8.44 26.98
C GLY A 18 -13.23 -7.77 27.82
N TYR A 19 -12.41 -6.97 27.16
CA TYR A 19 -11.20 -6.40 27.72
C TYR A 19 -11.08 -4.93 27.34
N ALA A 20 -10.61 -4.09 28.27
CA ALA A 20 -10.49 -2.66 28.07
C ALA A 20 -9.07 -2.16 28.38
N GLN A 21 -8.61 -1.22 27.56
CA GLN A 21 -7.38 -0.46 27.78
C GLN A 21 -7.70 1.04 27.66
N GLN A 22 -7.33 1.82 28.67
CA GLN A 22 -7.41 3.27 28.57
C GLN A 22 -6.22 3.79 27.75
N ILE A 23 -6.49 4.47 26.63
CA ILE A 23 -5.46 5.09 25.79
C ILE A 23 -5.14 6.49 26.32
N ASN A 24 -6.16 7.25 26.73
CA ASN A 24 -6.04 8.57 27.34
C ASN A 24 -7.28 8.90 28.19
N GLU A 25 -7.34 10.11 28.76
CA GLU A 25 -8.46 10.55 29.62
C GLU A 25 -9.85 10.45 28.97
N GLN A 26 -9.93 10.50 27.64
CA GLN A 26 -11.19 10.54 26.89
C GLN A 26 -11.41 9.30 26.00
N THR A 27 -10.44 8.40 25.90
CA THR A 27 -10.46 7.29 24.94
C THR A 27 -10.10 5.97 25.60
N THR A 28 -11.00 5.00 25.48
CA THR A 28 -10.81 3.62 25.93
C THR A 28 -10.98 2.69 24.73
N LEU A 29 -9.98 1.83 24.50
CA LEU A 29 -10.06 0.73 23.56
C LEU A 29 -10.77 -0.44 24.23
N PHE A 30 -11.82 -0.95 23.59
CA PHE A 30 -12.54 -2.14 24.01
C PHE A 30 -12.33 -3.26 22.99
N VAL A 31 -11.99 -4.45 23.48
CA VAL A 31 -11.83 -5.67 22.67
C VAL A 31 -12.86 -6.69 23.15
N PRO A 32 -13.82 -7.10 22.30
CA PRO A 32 -14.83 -8.10 22.66
C PRO A 32 -14.20 -9.47 22.95
N GLU A 33 -14.74 -10.21 23.92
CA GLU A 33 -14.19 -11.52 24.32
C GLU A 33 -14.10 -12.52 23.16
N PHE A 34 -15.07 -12.53 22.25
CA PHE A 34 -15.12 -13.47 21.13
C PHE A 34 -14.05 -13.25 20.04
N THR A 35 -13.32 -12.13 20.08
CA THR A 35 -12.21 -11.86 19.14
C THR A 35 -10.83 -12.15 19.75
N VAL A 36 -10.79 -12.49 21.04
CA VAL A 36 -9.57 -12.75 21.80
C VAL A 36 -9.13 -14.19 21.62
N ALA A 37 -7.86 -14.37 21.25
CA ALA A 37 -7.23 -15.68 21.19
C ALA A 37 -6.73 -16.11 22.58
N ARG A 38 -6.09 -15.18 23.31
CA ARG A 38 -5.51 -15.45 24.64
C ARG A 38 -5.36 -14.16 25.45
N TYR A 39 -5.53 -14.28 26.76
CA TYR A 39 -5.26 -13.22 27.73
C TYR A 39 -4.33 -13.76 28.82
N ASP A 40 -3.32 -12.98 29.19
CA ASP A 40 -2.44 -13.25 30.32
C ASP A 40 -2.89 -12.42 31.52
N THR A 41 -3.35 -13.10 32.57
CA THR A 41 -3.86 -12.48 33.79
C THR A 41 -2.79 -11.83 34.66
N GLU A 42 -1.53 -12.25 34.55
CA GLU A 42 -0.43 -11.72 35.37
C GLU A 42 0.10 -10.40 34.79
N THR A 43 0.23 -10.34 33.46
CA THR A 43 0.81 -9.19 32.76
C THR A 43 -0.24 -8.25 32.16
N GLY A 44 -1.48 -8.72 32.04
CA GLY A 44 -2.56 -8.03 31.33
C GLY A 44 -2.37 -7.99 29.81
N GLU A 45 -1.49 -8.84 29.25
CA GLU A 45 -1.28 -8.92 27.81
C GLU A 45 -2.45 -9.61 27.11
N LEU A 46 -2.90 -9.02 26.00
CA LEU A 46 -4.00 -9.53 25.20
C LEU A 46 -3.51 -9.93 23.81
N PHE A 47 -3.97 -11.08 23.33
CA PHE A 47 -3.63 -11.63 22.02
C PHE A 47 -4.90 -11.85 21.21
N GLY A 48 -4.91 -11.39 19.96
CA GLY A 48 -5.98 -11.62 19.01
C GLY A 48 -5.52 -12.51 17.86
N HIS A 49 -6.47 -12.99 17.07
CA HIS A 49 -6.15 -13.66 15.80
C HIS A 49 -5.86 -12.62 14.72
N ALA A 50 -4.75 -12.79 14.02
CA ALA A 50 -4.41 -11.99 12.85
C ALA A 50 -3.87 -12.88 11.72
N PRO A 51 -4.02 -12.49 10.45
CA PRO A 51 -3.29 -13.14 9.36
C PRO A 51 -1.78 -13.08 9.62
N ASP A 52 -1.07 -14.10 9.16
CA ASP A 52 0.39 -14.07 9.13
C ASP A 52 0.89 -13.13 8.02
N TYR A 53 1.00 -11.84 8.34
CA TYR A 53 1.44 -10.83 7.39
C TYR A 53 2.86 -11.06 6.89
N GLU A 54 3.75 -11.65 7.69
CA GLU A 54 5.12 -11.95 7.27
C GLU A 54 5.13 -13.06 6.22
N ALA A 55 4.36 -14.13 6.45
CA ALA A 55 4.18 -15.18 5.45
C ALA A 55 3.50 -14.65 4.18
N LEU A 56 2.54 -13.73 4.31
CA LEU A 56 1.89 -13.10 3.16
C LEU A 56 2.87 -12.24 2.34
N GLU A 57 3.67 -11.40 3.00
CA GLU A 57 4.70 -10.60 2.31
C GLU A 57 5.82 -11.47 1.71
N ALA A 58 6.18 -12.58 2.36
CA ALA A 58 7.15 -13.54 1.85
C ALA A 58 6.62 -14.35 0.66
N ALA A 59 5.30 -14.58 0.60
CA ALA A 59 4.66 -15.29 -0.50
C ALA A 59 4.52 -14.44 -1.77
N LYS A 60 4.70 -13.12 -1.69
CA LYS A 60 4.63 -12.24 -2.87
C LYS A 60 5.74 -12.59 -3.86
N SER A 61 5.37 -12.57 -5.14
CA SER A 61 6.34 -12.69 -6.24
C SER A 61 7.39 -11.58 -6.13
N PRO A 62 8.68 -11.89 -6.39
CA PRO A 62 9.75 -10.91 -6.28
C PRO A 62 9.57 -9.77 -7.30
N ALA A 63 10.17 -8.62 -6.99
CA ALA A 63 10.07 -7.44 -7.84
C ALA A 63 10.74 -7.68 -9.19
N VAL A 64 10.03 -7.35 -10.27
CA VAL A 64 10.60 -7.32 -11.62
C VAL A 64 11.48 -6.09 -11.77
N HIS A 65 12.65 -6.23 -12.39
CA HIS A 65 13.50 -5.09 -12.73
C HIS A 65 13.15 -4.56 -14.13
N ALA A 66 12.97 -3.23 -14.24
CA ALA A 66 12.63 -2.57 -15.48
C ALA A 66 13.88 -2.21 -16.29
N ASP A 67 14.26 -3.10 -17.22
CA ASP A 67 15.41 -2.89 -18.11
C ASP A 67 15.08 -2.08 -19.38
N LYS A 68 13.82 -2.09 -19.82
CA LYS A 68 13.41 -1.50 -21.10
C LYS A 68 12.21 -0.58 -20.91
N PRO A 69 12.06 0.47 -21.72
CA PRO A 69 10.85 1.29 -21.73
C PRO A 69 9.59 0.43 -21.89
N GLY A 70 8.55 0.78 -21.14
CA GLY A 70 7.30 0.04 -21.13
C GLY A 70 6.52 0.25 -19.83
N GLU A 71 5.37 -0.42 -19.76
CA GLU A 71 4.54 -0.46 -18.56
C GLU A 71 4.76 -1.78 -17.83
N TYR A 72 5.07 -1.67 -16.55
CA TYR A 72 5.29 -2.77 -15.61
C TYR A 72 4.13 -2.76 -14.62
N SER A 73 3.08 -3.49 -14.97
CA SER A 73 1.89 -3.64 -14.12
C SER A 73 2.14 -4.69 -13.04
N TYR A 74 1.75 -4.41 -11.81
CA TYR A 74 1.85 -5.33 -10.68
C TYR A 74 0.64 -5.20 -9.75
N CYS A 75 0.27 -6.30 -9.11
CA CYS A 75 -0.73 -6.30 -8.03
C CYS A 75 -0.01 -6.27 -6.68
N TYR A 76 -0.20 -5.20 -5.89
CA TYR A 76 0.51 -5.00 -4.61
C TYR A 76 0.31 -6.16 -3.63
N GLU A 77 -0.86 -6.78 -3.63
CA GLU A 77 -1.21 -7.89 -2.75
C GLU A 77 -0.47 -9.18 -3.09
N MET A 78 -0.05 -9.36 -4.35
CA MET A 78 0.56 -10.60 -4.85
C MET A 78 2.02 -10.46 -5.25
N GLU A 79 2.47 -9.24 -5.52
CA GLU A 79 3.75 -8.97 -6.17
C GLU A 79 4.45 -7.79 -5.48
N LYS A 80 5.77 -7.83 -5.43
CA LYS A 80 6.56 -6.67 -5.02
C LYS A 80 6.62 -5.64 -6.16
N ALA A 81 6.55 -4.36 -5.79
CA ALA A 81 6.60 -3.28 -6.76
C ALA A 81 7.86 -3.36 -7.65
N PRO A 82 7.73 -3.12 -8.97
CA PRO A 82 8.84 -3.20 -9.91
C PRO A 82 9.91 -2.15 -9.58
N THR A 83 11.16 -2.51 -9.83
CA THR A 83 12.32 -1.66 -9.55
C THR A 83 12.92 -1.09 -10.83
N GLY A 84 13.63 0.03 -10.74
CA GLY A 84 14.27 0.66 -11.91
C GLY A 84 13.31 1.43 -12.81
N CYS A 85 12.04 1.59 -12.42
CA CYS A 85 11.08 2.44 -13.11
C CYS A 85 11.44 3.93 -12.95
N ASP A 86 11.12 4.72 -13.97
CA ASP A 86 11.33 6.16 -13.99
C ASP A 86 10.12 6.90 -13.40
N PHE A 87 8.91 6.45 -13.72
CA PHE A 87 7.68 7.05 -13.21
C PHE A 87 6.73 6.00 -12.65
N SER A 88 5.94 6.38 -11.64
CA SER A 88 4.74 5.65 -11.26
C SER A 88 3.52 6.24 -11.95
N ALA A 89 2.72 5.38 -12.55
CA ALA A 89 1.51 5.71 -13.27
C ALA A 89 0.28 5.22 -12.50
N SER A 90 -0.73 6.08 -12.40
CA SER A 90 -2.06 5.68 -11.94
C SER A 90 -3.13 6.23 -12.86
N LEU A 91 -4.15 5.41 -13.12
CA LEU A 91 -5.27 5.82 -13.97
C LEU A 91 -6.24 6.68 -13.16
N SER A 92 -6.73 7.78 -13.74
CA SER A 92 -7.77 8.57 -13.08
C SER A 92 -9.07 7.78 -12.95
N TYR A 93 -9.87 8.10 -11.93
CA TYR A 93 -11.11 7.40 -11.61
C TYR A 93 -12.08 7.24 -12.81
N TYR A 94 -12.12 8.23 -13.70
CA TYR A 94 -12.95 8.20 -14.92
C TYR A 94 -12.21 7.68 -16.17
N GLY A 95 -10.98 7.19 -16.03
CA GLY A 95 -10.21 6.59 -17.12
C GLY A 95 -9.77 7.56 -18.23
N LYS A 96 -9.85 8.87 -18.01
CA LYS A 96 -9.59 9.89 -19.06
C LYS A 96 -8.11 10.28 -19.16
N HIS A 97 -7.39 10.22 -18.06
CA HIS A 97 -6.00 10.66 -17.96
C HIS A 97 -5.24 9.82 -16.94
N TYR A 98 -3.93 9.79 -17.07
CA TYR A 98 -3.02 9.18 -16.13
C TYR A 98 -2.38 10.26 -15.26
N TYR A 99 -2.13 9.91 -14.01
CA TYR A 99 -1.27 10.66 -13.12
C TYR A 99 0.11 10.01 -13.11
N LEU A 100 1.16 10.76 -13.45
CA LEU A 100 2.54 10.27 -13.38
C LEU A 100 3.29 10.98 -12.26
N ARG A 101 3.99 10.22 -11.41
CA ARG A 101 4.93 10.77 -10.44
C ARG A 101 6.34 10.32 -10.77
N PRO A 102 7.33 11.23 -10.80
CA PRO A 102 8.72 10.83 -10.95
C PRO A 102 9.15 10.01 -9.74
N LEU A 103 9.84 8.90 -9.98
CA LEU A 103 10.43 8.05 -8.94
C LEU A 103 11.90 8.36 -8.70
N ARG A 104 12.50 9.22 -9.53
CA ARG A 104 13.89 9.65 -9.45
C ARG A 104 14.00 11.15 -9.63
N ASP A 105 14.98 11.75 -8.95
CA ASP A 105 15.19 13.19 -8.95
C ASP A 105 15.89 13.70 -10.22
N ASP A 106 16.60 12.83 -10.95
CA ASP A 106 17.38 13.15 -12.14
C ASP A 106 16.58 13.14 -13.45
N LEU A 107 15.25 12.98 -13.36
CA LEU A 107 14.40 12.87 -14.54
C LEU A 107 14.14 14.23 -15.19
N PRO A 108 14.18 14.29 -16.54
CA PRO A 108 13.85 15.51 -17.25
C PRO A 108 12.37 15.87 -17.02
N GLN A 109 12.09 17.17 -16.97
CA GLN A 109 10.71 17.64 -16.85
C GLN A 109 9.93 17.28 -18.11
N LEU A 110 8.84 16.53 -17.96
CA LEU A 110 7.99 16.14 -19.09
C LEU A 110 7.25 17.35 -19.63
N ARG A 111 7.34 17.58 -20.94
CA ARG A 111 6.67 18.67 -21.65
C ARG A 111 6.07 18.17 -22.95
N GLY A 112 4.95 18.76 -23.35
CA GLY A 112 4.31 18.44 -24.62
C GLY A 112 2.79 18.58 -24.58
N ARG A 113 2.16 18.36 -25.74
CA ARG A 113 0.70 18.42 -25.86
C ARG A 113 0.06 17.29 -25.04
N GLY A 114 -0.87 17.65 -24.16
CA GLY A 114 -1.60 16.70 -23.32
C GLY A 114 -0.82 16.22 -22.10
N ILE A 115 0.20 16.98 -21.68
CA ILE A 115 0.94 16.82 -20.43
C ILE A 115 0.84 18.15 -19.66
N SER A 116 0.38 18.10 -18.42
CA SER A 116 0.35 19.23 -17.50
C SER A 116 1.04 18.82 -16.20
N TYR A 117 1.86 19.69 -15.63
CA TYR A 117 2.52 19.43 -14.35
C TYR A 117 1.85 20.23 -13.23
N ASP A 118 1.53 19.57 -12.12
CA ASP A 118 1.05 20.17 -10.89
C ASP A 118 2.21 20.23 -9.87
N GLU A 119 2.74 21.43 -9.64
CA GLU A 119 3.85 21.66 -8.72
C GLU A 119 3.47 21.36 -7.26
N GLN A 120 2.22 21.63 -6.85
CA GLN A 120 1.79 21.41 -5.46
C GLN A 120 1.79 19.92 -5.11
N ARG A 121 1.46 19.07 -6.08
CA ARG A 121 1.39 17.62 -5.92
C ARG A 121 2.60 16.89 -6.50
N SER A 122 3.54 17.62 -7.10
CA SER A 122 4.68 17.07 -7.84
C SER A 122 4.27 15.94 -8.80
N THR A 123 3.14 16.11 -9.50
CA THR A 123 2.48 15.06 -10.30
C THR A 123 2.13 15.59 -11.69
N TYR A 124 2.37 14.79 -12.72
CA TYR A 124 1.93 15.10 -14.08
C TYR A 124 0.53 14.54 -14.34
N THR A 125 -0.32 15.32 -14.99
CA THR A 125 -1.57 14.85 -15.60
C THR A 125 -1.34 14.66 -17.08
N VAL A 126 -1.55 13.44 -17.57
CA VAL A 126 -1.20 13.01 -18.93
C VAL A 126 -2.41 12.39 -19.62
N THR A 127 -2.74 12.84 -20.83
CA THR A 127 -3.78 12.22 -21.64
C THR A 127 -3.37 10.82 -22.10
N ARG A 128 -4.34 9.91 -22.35
CA ARG A 128 -4.04 8.54 -22.81
C ARG A 128 -3.05 8.46 -23.98
N ARG A 129 -3.26 9.30 -25.01
CA ARG A 129 -2.38 9.35 -26.19
C ARG A 129 -0.96 9.79 -25.87
N ALA A 130 -0.79 10.71 -24.92
CA ALA A 130 0.54 11.14 -24.49
C ALA A 130 1.20 10.04 -23.64
N TYR A 131 0.43 9.36 -22.79
CA TYR A 131 0.90 8.24 -21.99
C TYR A 131 1.41 7.08 -22.86
N ASP A 132 0.68 6.73 -23.93
CA ASP A 132 1.11 5.67 -24.86
C ASP A 132 2.48 5.96 -25.49
N LYS A 133 2.77 7.23 -25.82
CA LYS A 133 4.09 7.65 -26.32
C LYS A 133 5.17 7.65 -25.23
N LEU A 134 4.82 8.01 -23.99
CA LEU A 134 5.78 8.02 -22.90
C LEU A 134 6.23 6.61 -22.52
N LYS A 135 5.35 5.60 -22.64
CA LYS A 135 5.71 4.18 -22.44
C LYS A 135 6.77 3.68 -23.42
N GLU A 136 6.88 4.28 -24.60
CA GLU A 136 7.93 3.90 -25.57
C GLU A 136 9.33 4.39 -25.16
N GLN A 137 9.40 5.38 -24.25
CA GLN A 137 10.65 6.07 -23.89
C GLN A 137 11.06 5.85 -22.43
N TYR A 138 10.09 5.68 -21.54
CA TYR A 138 10.32 5.58 -20.11
C TYR A 138 9.73 4.28 -19.54
N ARG A 139 10.25 3.90 -18.38
CA ARG A 139 9.78 2.76 -17.61
C ARG A 139 8.71 3.22 -16.63
N MET A 140 7.48 2.76 -16.83
CA MET A 140 6.32 3.10 -16.02
C MET A 140 5.98 1.94 -15.09
N SER A 141 5.88 2.18 -13.79
CA SER A 141 5.24 1.22 -12.87
C SER A 141 3.75 1.51 -12.80
N PHE A 142 2.89 0.50 -12.90
CA PHE A 142 1.44 0.66 -12.79
C PHE A 142 0.87 -0.31 -11.76
N GLU A 143 0.27 0.21 -10.70
CA GLU A 143 -0.35 -0.64 -9.68
C GLU A 143 -1.78 -0.99 -10.08
N THR A 144 -2.10 -2.28 -10.11
CA THR A 144 -3.44 -2.81 -10.32
C THR A 144 -4.00 -3.36 -9.02
N CYS A 145 -5.29 -3.12 -8.79
CA CYS A 145 -6.01 -3.80 -7.72
C CYS A 145 -6.31 -5.24 -8.14
N LEU A 146 -6.37 -6.14 -7.16
CA LEU A 146 -6.98 -7.46 -7.31
C LEU A 146 -8.49 -7.27 -7.51
N ASP A 147 -8.98 -7.53 -8.74
CA ASP A 147 -10.40 -7.55 -9.10
C ASP A 147 -11.00 -8.94 -8.86
#